data_AF-A0A3D5WPX6-F1
#
_entry.id   AF-A0A3D5WPX6-F1
#
_cell.length_a   1.000
_cell.length_b   1.000
_cell.length_c   1.000
_cell.angle_alpha   90.00
_cell.angle_beta   90.00
_cell.angle_gamma   90.00
#
_symmetry.space_group_name_H-M   'P 1'
#
loop_
_entity.id
_entity.type
_entity.pdbx_description
1 polymer ?
#
loop_
_entity_poly.entity_id
_entity_poly.type
_entity_poly.pdbx_seq_one_letter_code
_entity_poly.pdbx_strand_id
1 'polypeptide(L)'
;NMGWMNDFTTYMQTDPLFRKGRHGMLTFSMIYAYSEKFVLVFSHDEVVHLKGSMFAKMPGEPEEKYANLRVAYGFMMAHPGKKLLFMGQEFAQETEWNEKQELPWEQAEEPDHRALQQYVKALNTFYQEHPAWYETDFDAEGFEWLSSMDADHSIITFMRYDAKKEERLLVVCNFTPVTYENFKIGVPVAGKYKEIFNSDQISFGGTGCINARQKSAKKIPWDGREYSLTISVPPLGMSVYRCVPTDTTTATVPSKRGSARTGKTVKKRK
;
A
#
# COMPACT_ATOMS: atom_id res chain seq x y z
N ASN A 1 -8.51 8.90 11.28
CA ASN A 1 -8.33 9.84 10.16
C ASN A 1 -9.62 9.84 9.38
N MET A 2 -10.55 10.71 9.77
CA MET A 2 -11.90 10.73 9.18
C MET A 2 -11.87 11.22 7.73
N GLY A 3 -10.94 12.12 7.39
CA GLY A 3 -10.73 12.57 6.01
C GLY A 3 -10.34 11.41 5.10
N TRP A 4 -9.29 10.66 5.47
CA TRP A 4 -8.89 9.44 4.75
C TRP A 4 -10.04 8.43 4.62
N MET A 5 -10.78 8.18 5.71
CA MET A 5 -11.88 7.21 5.69
C MET A 5 -12.96 7.61 4.67
N ASN A 6 -13.41 8.87 4.69
CA ASN A 6 -14.43 9.37 3.78
C ASN A 6 -13.95 9.34 2.32
N ASP A 7 -12.75 9.85 2.07
CA ASP A 7 -12.17 9.90 0.72
C ASP A 7 -12.02 8.49 0.16
N PHE A 8 -11.43 7.58 0.94
CA PHE A 8 -11.12 6.24 0.48
C PHE A 8 -12.36 5.36 0.33
N THR A 9 -13.32 5.46 1.25
CA THR A 9 -14.61 4.74 1.11
C THR A 9 -15.37 5.21 -0.12
N THR A 10 -15.42 6.53 -0.35
CA THR A 10 -16.05 7.12 -1.54
C THR A 10 -15.36 6.66 -2.83
N TYR A 11 -14.03 6.58 -2.82
CA TYR A 11 -13.26 6.05 -3.94
C TYR A 11 -13.60 4.58 -4.22
N MET A 12 -13.61 3.74 -3.18
CA MET A 12 -13.90 2.31 -3.33
C MET A 12 -15.35 2.03 -3.76
N GLN A 13 -16.32 2.85 -3.34
CA GLN A 13 -17.71 2.80 -3.83
C GLN A 13 -17.87 3.19 -5.30
N THR A 14 -16.90 3.92 -5.85
CA THR A 14 -16.96 4.36 -7.24
C THR A 14 -16.68 3.17 -8.15
N ASP A 15 -17.55 2.95 -9.13
CA ASP A 15 -17.34 1.99 -10.21
C ASP A 15 -15.92 2.15 -10.78
N PRO A 16 -15.15 1.05 -10.97
CA PRO A 16 -13.78 1.11 -11.45
C PRO A 16 -13.57 1.97 -12.70
N LEU A 17 -14.55 2.03 -13.61
CA LEU A 17 -14.49 2.84 -14.83
C LEU A 17 -14.35 4.35 -14.52
N PHE A 18 -14.95 4.82 -13.43
CA PHE A 18 -14.96 6.24 -13.04
C PHE A 18 -13.89 6.61 -12.00
N ARG A 19 -13.13 5.63 -11.47
CA ARG A 19 -12.10 5.87 -10.45
C ARG A 19 -11.00 6.82 -10.90
N LYS A 20 -10.68 6.88 -12.19
CA LYS A 20 -9.72 7.85 -12.75
C LYS A 20 -10.06 9.31 -12.40
N GLY A 21 -11.35 9.66 -12.41
CA GLY A 21 -11.83 11.01 -12.10
C GLY A 21 -11.79 11.34 -10.60
N ARG A 22 -11.51 10.35 -9.75
CA ARG A 22 -11.46 10.45 -8.29
C ARG A 22 -10.11 10.03 -7.72
N HIS A 23 -9.08 9.87 -8.55
CA HIS A 23 -7.77 9.37 -8.13
C HIS A 23 -7.13 10.18 -6.99
N GLY A 24 -7.41 11.48 -6.91
CA GLY A 24 -6.96 12.33 -5.80
C GLY A 24 -7.42 11.85 -4.41
N MET A 25 -8.54 11.13 -4.30
CA MET A 25 -9.03 10.57 -3.03
C MET A 25 -8.06 9.51 -2.45
N LEU A 26 -7.25 8.85 -3.29
CA LEU A 26 -6.22 7.92 -2.82
C LEU A 26 -5.01 8.62 -2.22
N THR A 27 -4.68 9.82 -2.72
CA THR A 27 -3.39 10.47 -2.47
C THR A 27 -3.49 11.68 -1.56
N PHE A 28 -4.67 12.31 -1.46
CA PHE A 28 -4.87 13.57 -0.74
C PHE A 28 -4.55 13.46 0.76
N SER A 29 -4.90 12.33 1.39
CA SER A 29 -4.62 12.10 2.81
C SER A 29 -3.14 12.18 3.17
N MET A 30 -2.24 11.85 2.23
CA MET A 30 -0.79 11.93 2.44
C MET A 30 -0.25 13.35 2.55
N ILE A 31 -1.01 14.36 2.08
CA ILE A 31 -0.64 15.77 2.23
C ILE A 31 -0.56 16.16 3.71
N TYR A 32 -1.44 15.59 4.53
CA TYR A 32 -1.52 15.87 5.96
C TYR A 32 -1.24 14.66 6.84
N ALA A 33 -0.86 13.50 6.30
CA ALA A 33 -0.67 12.25 7.06
C ALA A 33 0.32 12.37 8.23
N TYR A 34 1.24 13.33 8.20
CA TYR A 34 2.25 13.58 9.24
C TYR A 34 1.95 14.77 10.14
N SER A 35 0.77 15.40 10.01
CA SER A 35 0.37 16.48 10.91
C SER A 35 -0.09 15.95 12.28
N GLU A 36 -0.52 14.68 12.34
CA GLU A 36 -1.07 14.03 13.52
C GLU A 36 -0.67 12.55 13.57
N LYS A 37 -0.84 11.93 14.75
CA LYS A 37 -0.69 10.47 14.90
C LYS A 37 -1.98 9.76 14.54
N PHE A 38 -2.20 9.53 13.24
CA PHE A 38 -3.45 8.97 12.76
C PHE A 38 -3.63 7.47 13.02
N VAL A 39 -4.87 7.11 13.32
CA VAL A 39 -5.43 5.77 13.12
C VAL A 39 -6.34 5.82 11.87
N LEU A 40 -6.18 4.89 10.94
CA LEU A 40 -7.07 4.64 9.80
C LEU A 40 -8.18 3.69 10.26
N VAL A 41 -9.42 4.09 10.06
CA VAL A 41 -10.56 3.52 10.77
C VAL A 41 -11.68 3.20 9.78
N PHE A 42 -12.14 1.95 9.80
CA PHE A 42 -13.47 1.56 9.32
C PHE A 42 -14.27 1.09 10.53
N SER A 43 -14.94 2.03 11.21
CA SER A 43 -15.67 1.79 12.45
C SER A 43 -17.10 1.28 12.21
N HIS A 44 -17.81 1.00 13.30
CA HIS A 44 -19.23 0.66 13.28
C HIS A 44 -20.10 1.72 12.62
N ASP A 45 -19.79 3.01 12.82
CA ASP A 45 -20.53 4.13 12.23
C ASP A 45 -20.59 4.11 10.70
N GLU A 46 -19.66 3.40 10.04
CA GLU A 46 -19.60 3.34 8.58
C GLU A 46 -20.41 2.20 7.96
N VAL A 47 -20.95 1.31 8.79
CA VAL A 47 -21.67 0.09 8.35
C VAL A 47 -23.09 -0.02 8.92
N VAL A 48 -23.70 1.14 9.20
CA VAL A 48 -25.06 1.29 9.75
C VAL A 48 -25.81 2.43 9.06
N HIS A 49 -27.09 2.62 9.41
CA HIS A 49 -27.90 3.78 9.05
C HIS A 49 -27.97 4.05 7.54
N LEU A 50 -28.22 2.99 6.75
CA LEU A 50 -28.36 3.05 5.29
C LEU A 50 -27.05 3.35 4.54
N LYS A 51 -25.90 3.29 5.23
CA LYS A 51 -24.59 3.40 4.57
C LYS A 51 -24.19 2.09 3.88
N GLY A 52 -24.78 0.96 4.23
CA GLY A 52 -24.41 -0.38 3.79
C GLY A 52 -23.16 -0.94 4.50
N SER A 53 -23.03 -2.26 4.52
CA SER A 53 -21.80 -2.94 4.94
C SER A 53 -20.62 -2.59 4.03
N MET A 54 -19.38 -2.89 4.44
CA MET A 54 -18.24 -2.69 3.54
C MET A 54 -18.35 -3.53 2.27
N PHE A 55 -18.93 -4.72 2.33
CA PHE A 55 -19.17 -5.55 1.15
C PHE A 55 -20.19 -4.91 0.21
N ALA A 56 -21.32 -4.42 0.74
CA ALA A 56 -22.36 -3.77 -0.04
C ALA A 56 -21.88 -2.48 -0.72
N LYS A 57 -20.89 -1.80 -0.15
CA LYS A 57 -20.26 -0.60 -0.73
C LYS A 57 -19.41 -0.90 -1.97
N MET A 58 -18.93 -2.13 -2.15
CA MET A 58 -18.06 -2.44 -3.29
C MET A 58 -18.88 -2.62 -4.57
N PRO A 59 -18.46 -2.04 -5.70
CA PRO A 59 -19.12 -2.23 -6.99
C PRO A 59 -18.78 -3.59 -7.61
N GLY A 60 -19.59 -4.00 -8.58
CA GLY A 60 -19.38 -5.22 -9.37
C GLY A 60 -20.13 -6.44 -8.85
N GLU A 61 -19.86 -7.57 -9.47
CA GLU A 61 -20.37 -8.89 -9.08
C GLU A 61 -19.70 -9.37 -7.78
N PRO A 62 -20.26 -10.37 -7.08
CA PRO A 62 -19.76 -10.81 -5.77
C PRO A 62 -18.24 -11.06 -5.72
N GLU A 63 -17.66 -11.71 -6.74
CA GLU A 63 -16.23 -11.98 -6.84
C GLU A 63 -15.40 -10.69 -6.89
N GLU A 64 -15.89 -9.68 -7.62
CA GLU A 64 -15.26 -8.36 -7.70
C GLU A 64 -15.41 -7.59 -6.38
N LYS A 65 -16.50 -7.77 -5.64
CA LYS A 65 -16.69 -7.17 -4.31
C LYS A 65 -15.67 -7.72 -3.32
N TYR A 66 -15.44 -9.02 -3.31
CA TYR A 66 -14.37 -9.62 -2.50
C TYR A 66 -12.99 -9.10 -2.91
N ALA A 67 -12.70 -9.01 -4.21
CA ALA A 67 -11.43 -8.46 -4.69
C ALA A 67 -11.24 -7.00 -4.27
N ASN A 68 -12.28 -6.17 -4.39
CA ASN A 68 -12.28 -4.79 -3.93
C ASN A 68 -12.00 -4.69 -2.42
N LEU A 69 -12.61 -5.54 -1.58
CA LEU A 69 -12.31 -5.57 -0.15
C LEU A 69 -10.86 -5.96 0.13
N ARG A 70 -10.33 -6.96 -0.58
CA ARG A 70 -8.93 -7.37 -0.42
C ARG A 70 -7.98 -6.22 -0.75
N VAL A 71 -8.12 -5.55 -1.90
CA VAL A 71 -7.25 -4.41 -2.23
C VAL A 71 -7.48 -3.22 -1.29
N ALA A 72 -8.71 -3.00 -0.82
CA ALA A 72 -9.01 -1.94 0.13
C ALA A 72 -8.31 -2.13 1.48
N TYR A 73 -8.42 -3.33 2.05
CA TYR A 73 -7.77 -3.66 3.32
C TYR A 73 -6.25 -3.75 3.18
N GLY A 74 -5.76 -4.26 2.05
CA GLY A 74 -4.33 -4.23 1.72
C GLY A 74 -3.78 -2.81 1.71
N PHE A 75 -4.43 -1.91 0.97
CA PHE A 75 -4.02 -0.50 0.92
C PHE A 75 -4.12 0.17 2.30
N MET A 76 -5.21 -0.05 3.04
CA MET A 76 -5.35 0.44 4.42
C MET A 76 -4.19 -0.02 5.30
N MET A 77 -3.77 -1.28 5.22
CA MET A 77 -2.67 -1.83 6.01
C MET A 77 -1.31 -1.25 5.61
N ALA A 78 -1.08 -1.06 4.32
CA ALA A 78 0.17 -0.51 3.78
C ALA A 78 0.29 1.02 3.87
N HIS A 79 -0.82 1.76 3.99
CA HIS A 79 -0.83 3.22 4.16
C HIS A 79 -0.25 3.64 5.52
N PRO A 80 0.46 4.77 5.68
CA PRO A 80 0.90 5.23 7.00
C PRO A 80 -0.25 5.46 8.00
N GLY A 81 -0.03 5.09 9.26
CA GLY A 81 -0.98 5.24 10.38
C GLY A 81 -1.46 3.90 10.95
N LYS A 82 -1.96 3.89 12.19
CA LYS A 82 -2.45 2.65 12.85
C LYS A 82 -3.80 2.20 12.29
N LYS A 83 -4.26 0.99 12.63
CA LYS A 83 -5.36 0.31 11.92
C LYS A 83 -6.51 -0.02 12.87
N LEU A 84 -7.74 0.17 12.42
CA LEU A 84 -8.95 -0.28 13.10
C LEU A 84 -9.98 -0.76 12.07
N LEU A 85 -10.39 -2.01 12.19
CA LEU A 85 -11.45 -2.65 11.42
C LEU A 85 -12.53 -3.15 12.39
N PHE A 86 -13.79 -2.78 12.16
CA PHE A 86 -14.90 -3.21 13.01
C PHE A 86 -15.35 -4.63 12.67
N MET A 87 -15.88 -5.35 13.67
CA MET A 87 -16.34 -6.73 13.55
C MET A 87 -17.38 -6.90 12.43
N GLY A 88 -17.38 -8.08 11.79
CA GLY A 88 -18.21 -8.38 10.62
C GLY A 88 -17.52 -8.04 9.30
N GLN A 89 -16.62 -7.05 9.29
CA GLN A 89 -15.94 -6.64 8.06
C GLN A 89 -14.83 -7.61 7.65
N GLU A 90 -14.22 -8.34 8.59
CA GLU A 90 -13.15 -9.31 8.36
C GLU A 90 -13.58 -10.55 7.56
N PHE A 91 -14.89 -10.85 7.55
CA PHE A 91 -15.47 -11.92 6.76
C PHE A 91 -16.44 -11.42 5.70
N ALA A 92 -16.49 -10.10 5.44
CA ALA A 92 -17.42 -9.50 4.49
C ALA A 92 -18.90 -9.78 4.80
N GLN A 93 -19.35 -9.48 6.02
CA GLN A 93 -20.77 -9.43 6.32
C GLN A 93 -21.50 -8.61 5.25
N GLU A 94 -22.53 -9.20 4.64
CA GLU A 94 -23.23 -8.57 3.51
C GLU A 94 -24.18 -7.47 3.97
N THR A 95 -24.86 -7.68 5.09
CA THR A 95 -25.85 -6.75 5.66
C THR A 95 -25.21 -5.71 6.56
N GLU A 96 -25.90 -4.60 6.81
CA GLU A 96 -25.49 -3.64 7.84
C GLU A 96 -25.38 -4.29 9.22
N TRP A 97 -24.52 -3.72 10.06
CA TRP A 97 -24.45 -4.12 11.45
C TRP A 97 -25.76 -3.77 12.17
N ASN A 98 -26.24 -4.70 13.00
CA ASN A 98 -27.45 -4.53 13.80
C ASN A 98 -27.15 -4.94 15.24
N GLU A 99 -27.09 -3.96 16.13
CA GLU A 99 -26.85 -4.15 17.57
C GLU A 99 -27.85 -5.07 18.29
N LYS A 100 -29.04 -5.30 17.70
CA LYS A 100 -30.09 -6.17 18.26
C LYS A 100 -29.95 -7.63 17.84
N GLN A 101 -29.00 -7.95 16.98
CA GLN A 101 -28.77 -9.28 16.44
C GLN A 101 -27.29 -9.63 16.59
N GLU A 102 -27.01 -10.93 16.64
CA GLU A 102 -25.63 -11.39 16.50
C GLU A 102 -25.14 -11.22 15.06
N LEU A 103 -23.82 -11.26 14.88
CA LEU A 103 -23.23 -11.32 13.55
C LEU A 103 -23.68 -12.62 12.85
N PRO A 104 -23.87 -12.64 11.52
CA PRO A 104 -24.32 -13.82 10.80
C PRO A 104 -23.19 -14.84 10.70
N TRP A 105 -22.92 -15.58 11.77
CA TRP A 105 -21.80 -16.52 11.84
C TRP A 105 -21.92 -17.68 10.85
N GLU A 106 -23.15 -18.05 10.45
CA GLU A 106 -23.36 -19.05 9.39
C GLU A 106 -22.79 -18.56 8.05
N GLN A 107 -23.01 -17.28 7.70
CA GLN A 107 -22.41 -16.65 6.51
C GLN A 107 -20.88 -16.65 6.60
N ALA A 108 -20.31 -16.43 7.79
CA ALA A 108 -18.86 -16.46 7.99
C ALA A 108 -18.24 -17.85 7.72
N GLU A 109 -19.01 -18.93 7.69
CA GLU A 109 -18.52 -20.28 7.37
C GLU A 109 -18.60 -20.64 5.88
N GLU A 110 -19.23 -19.79 5.06
CA GLU A 110 -19.30 -19.99 3.61
C GLU A 110 -17.93 -19.80 2.93
N PRO A 111 -17.66 -20.49 1.80
CA PRO A 111 -16.31 -20.56 1.22
C PRO A 111 -15.64 -19.21 0.93
N ASP A 112 -16.36 -18.25 0.34
CA ASP A 112 -15.79 -16.96 -0.04
C ASP A 112 -15.54 -16.05 1.18
N HIS A 113 -16.48 -16.06 2.14
CA HIS A 113 -16.33 -15.38 3.43
C HIS A 113 -15.14 -15.96 4.23
N ARG A 114 -14.93 -17.28 4.19
CA ARG A 114 -13.76 -17.94 4.78
C ARG A 114 -12.46 -17.58 4.07
N ALA A 115 -12.47 -17.44 2.75
CA ALA A 115 -11.30 -17.02 1.98
C ALA A 115 -10.87 -15.58 2.35
N LEU A 116 -11.84 -14.67 2.54
CA LEU A 116 -11.54 -13.31 3.02
C LEU A 116 -11.01 -13.31 4.46
N GLN A 117 -11.56 -14.12 5.36
CA GLN A 117 -11.01 -14.26 6.72
C GLN A 117 -9.56 -14.75 6.71
N GLN A 118 -9.24 -15.72 5.85
CA GLN A 118 -7.86 -16.19 5.66
C GLN A 118 -6.96 -15.06 5.16
N TYR A 119 -7.44 -14.24 4.23
CA TYR A 119 -6.74 -13.05 3.76
C TYR A 119 -6.49 -12.05 4.89
N VAL A 120 -7.52 -11.68 5.66
CA VAL A 120 -7.40 -10.71 6.77
C VAL A 120 -6.46 -11.23 7.86
N LYS A 121 -6.54 -12.53 8.18
CA LYS A 121 -5.59 -13.19 9.09
C LYS A 121 -4.16 -13.10 8.58
N ALA A 122 -3.92 -13.48 7.32
CA ALA A 122 -2.60 -13.42 6.70
C ALA A 122 -2.06 -11.99 6.64
N LEU A 123 -2.91 -11.01 6.34
CA LEU A 123 -2.56 -9.60 6.28
C LEU A 123 -2.18 -9.04 7.66
N ASN A 124 -2.88 -9.44 8.72
CA ASN A 124 -2.52 -9.07 10.10
C ASN A 124 -1.19 -9.69 10.53
N THR A 125 -0.96 -10.97 10.23
CA THR A 125 0.34 -11.62 10.48
C THR A 125 1.45 -10.89 9.72
N PHE A 126 1.23 -10.60 8.44
CA PHE A 126 2.20 -9.87 7.61
C PHE A 126 2.51 -8.47 8.18
N TYR A 127 1.50 -7.72 8.63
CA TYR A 127 1.71 -6.43 9.29
C TYR A 127 2.60 -6.53 10.53
N GLN A 128 2.45 -7.59 11.34
CA GLN A 128 3.27 -7.79 12.53
C GLN A 128 4.71 -8.24 12.21
N GLU A 129 4.88 -9.03 11.16
CA GLU A 129 6.18 -9.57 10.73
C GLU A 129 7.07 -8.54 10.03
N HIS A 130 6.51 -7.45 9.52
CA HIS A 130 7.20 -6.46 8.70
C HIS A 130 7.25 -5.06 9.34
N PRO A 131 8.33 -4.73 10.08
CA PRO A 131 8.54 -3.42 10.71
C PRO A 131 8.32 -2.20 9.82
N ALA A 132 8.60 -2.33 8.51
CA ALA A 132 8.39 -1.25 7.54
C ALA A 132 6.93 -0.76 7.47
N TRP A 133 5.95 -1.57 7.89
CA TRP A 133 4.54 -1.20 7.90
C TRP A 133 4.08 -0.48 9.15
N TYR A 134 4.88 -0.42 10.23
CA TYR A 134 4.43 0.15 11.50
C TYR A 134 5.44 1.00 12.29
N GLU A 135 6.75 0.82 12.14
CA GLU A 135 7.74 1.55 12.95
C GLU A 135 7.77 3.04 12.62
N THR A 136 7.61 3.38 11.33
CA THR A 136 7.80 4.71 10.77
C THR A 136 6.51 5.37 10.32
N ASP A 137 5.35 4.93 10.83
CA ASP A 137 4.02 5.46 10.44
C ASP A 137 3.87 6.98 10.62
N PHE A 138 4.68 7.58 11.50
CA PHE A 138 4.65 9.01 11.82
C PHE A 138 5.92 9.75 11.36
N ASP A 139 6.77 9.09 10.58
CA ASP A 139 7.98 9.66 10.00
C ASP A 139 7.81 9.71 8.48
N ALA A 140 7.96 10.90 7.90
CA ALA A 140 7.87 11.10 6.45
C ALA A 140 8.93 10.30 5.68
N GLU A 141 10.05 9.94 6.30
CA GLU A 141 11.07 9.07 5.69
C GLU A 141 10.63 7.60 5.59
N GLY A 142 9.56 7.20 6.27
CA GLY A 142 8.99 5.85 6.27
C GLY A 142 8.19 5.49 5.00
N PHE A 143 7.95 6.47 4.13
CA PHE A 143 7.08 6.32 2.95
C PHE A 143 7.62 7.13 1.77
N GLU A 144 7.52 6.58 0.55
CA GLU A 144 7.90 7.29 -0.67
C GLU A 144 6.97 6.91 -1.83
N TRP A 145 6.30 7.89 -2.45
CA TRP A 145 5.56 7.65 -3.69
C TRP A 145 6.51 7.29 -4.84
N LEU A 146 6.20 6.22 -5.58
CA LEU A 146 6.88 5.87 -6.82
C LEU A 146 6.09 6.34 -8.03
N SER A 147 4.80 5.99 -8.08
CA SER A 147 3.82 6.53 -9.02
C SER A 147 2.49 6.73 -8.30
N SER A 148 2.06 7.99 -8.23
CA SER A 148 0.82 8.43 -7.58
C SER A 148 -0.10 9.20 -8.54
N MET A 149 0.26 9.24 -9.82
CA MET A 149 -0.41 10.04 -10.86
C MET A 149 -0.99 9.17 -11.97
N ASP A 150 -0.89 7.84 -11.86
CA ASP A 150 -1.40 6.90 -12.85
C ASP A 150 -2.91 6.67 -12.68
N ALA A 151 -3.66 7.76 -12.84
CA ALA A 151 -5.11 7.79 -12.72
C ALA A 151 -5.80 6.97 -13.82
N ASP A 152 -5.20 6.91 -15.01
CA ASP A 152 -5.76 6.20 -16.17
C ASP A 152 -5.85 4.69 -15.91
N HIS A 153 -4.85 4.10 -15.25
CA HIS A 153 -4.92 2.71 -14.81
C HIS A 153 -5.51 2.55 -13.39
N SER A 154 -5.69 3.65 -12.66
CA SER A 154 -6.02 3.64 -11.22
C SER A 154 -5.08 2.73 -10.43
N ILE A 155 -3.78 2.87 -10.72
CA ILE A 155 -2.69 2.18 -10.03
C ILE A 155 -1.93 3.19 -9.20
N ILE A 156 -1.56 2.78 -7.98
CA ILE A 156 -0.59 3.51 -7.17
C ILE A 156 0.54 2.58 -6.76
N THR A 157 1.74 3.14 -6.69
CA THR A 157 2.94 2.43 -6.25
C THR A 157 3.74 3.29 -5.29
N PHE A 158 4.21 2.68 -4.21
CA PHE A 158 4.97 3.38 -3.17
C PHE A 158 5.90 2.42 -2.43
N MET A 159 6.87 2.99 -1.73
CA MET A 159 7.75 2.27 -0.82
C MET A 159 7.33 2.52 0.64
N ARG A 160 7.52 1.49 1.47
CA ARG A 160 7.55 1.56 2.93
C ARG A 160 8.92 1.16 3.44
N TYR A 161 9.39 1.86 4.47
CA TYR A 161 10.72 1.68 5.07
C TYR A 161 10.60 1.47 6.57
N ASP A 162 11.38 0.56 7.13
CA ASP A 162 11.58 0.48 8.58
C ASP A 162 12.48 1.62 9.07
N ALA A 163 12.63 1.77 10.40
CA ALA A 163 13.39 2.89 10.96
C ALA A 163 14.87 2.89 10.54
N LYS A 164 15.43 1.71 10.21
CA LYS A 164 16.83 1.53 9.79
C LYS A 164 17.02 1.50 8.27
N LYS A 165 15.94 1.52 7.48
CA LYS A 165 15.93 1.32 6.01
C LYS A 165 16.57 -0.02 5.56
N GLU A 166 16.59 -1.01 6.45
CA GLU A 166 17.02 -2.38 6.20
C GLU A 166 15.90 -3.17 5.51
N GLU A 167 14.66 -2.93 5.91
CA GLU A 167 13.48 -3.46 5.25
C GLU A 167 12.86 -2.40 4.34
N ARG A 168 12.65 -2.79 3.08
CA ARG A 168 12.14 -1.93 2.02
C ARG A 168 11.06 -2.68 1.27
N LEU A 169 9.82 -2.23 1.41
CA LEU A 169 8.66 -2.87 0.82
C LEU A 169 8.10 -2.00 -0.29
N LEU A 170 8.15 -2.49 -1.53
CA LEU A 170 7.41 -1.92 -2.65
C LEU A 170 5.98 -2.43 -2.58
N VAL A 171 5.02 -1.52 -2.58
CA VAL A 171 3.58 -1.82 -2.61
C VAL A 171 3.01 -1.33 -3.94
N VAL A 172 2.23 -2.19 -4.58
CA VAL A 172 1.53 -1.92 -5.84
C VAL A 172 0.06 -2.25 -5.62
N CYS A 173 -0.82 -1.27 -5.81
CA CYS A 173 -2.27 -1.46 -5.72
C CYS A 173 -2.90 -1.12 -7.07
N ASN A 174 -3.71 -2.04 -7.60
CA ASN A 174 -4.55 -1.84 -8.78
C ASN A 174 -6.01 -1.83 -8.36
N PHE A 175 -6.67 -0.70 -8.62
CA PHE A 175 -8.08 -0.51 -8.27
C PHE A 175 -9.01 -0.68 -9.48
N THR A 176 -8.61 -1.45 -10.49
CA THR A 176 -9.48 -1.84 -11.62
C THR A 176 -9.48 -3.35 -11.82
N PRO A 177 -10.55 -3.94 -12.42
CA PRO A 177 -10.60 -5.37 -12.72
C PRO A 177 -9.70 -5.78 -13.89
N VAL A 178 -8.86 -4.87 -14.40
CA VAL A 178 -7.96 -5.13 -15.53
C VAL A 178 -6.64 -5.66 -15.01
N THR A 179 -6.23 -6.83 -15.51
CA THR A 179 -4.87 -7.36 -15.30
C THR A 179 -3.90 -6.66 -16.25
N TYR A 180 -2.78 -6.17 -15.73
CA TYR A 180 -1.74 -5.56 -16.54
C TYR A 180 -0.51 -6.47 -16.61
N GLU A 181 -0.29 -7.06 -17.78
CA GLU A 181 0.95 -7.79 -18.06
C GLU A 181 2.08 -6.84 -18.42
N ASN A 182 3.30 -7.19 -18.03
CA ASN A 182 4.51 -6.42 -18.33
C ASN A 182 4.43 -4.94 -17.90
N PHE A 183 3.66 -4.65 -16.85
CA PHE A 183 3.54 -3.32 -16.27
C PHE A 183 4.88 -2.87 -15.72
N LYS A 184 5.29 -1.64 -16.07
CA LYS A 184 6.60 -1.10 -15.72
C LYS A 184 6.47 -0.07 -14.60
N ILE A 185 7.31 -0.19 -13.59
CA ILE A 185 7.32 0.69 -12.41
C ILE A 185 8.71 1.25 -12.23
N GLY A 186 8.84 2.57 -12.06
CA GLY A 186 10.10 3.19 -11.65
C GLY A 186 10.44 2.83 -10.20
N VAL A 187 11.66 2.38 -9.93
CA VAL A 187 12.10 2.00 -8.57
C VAL A 187 13.36 2.77 -8.14
N PRO A 188 13.53 3.08 -6.84
CA PRO A 188 14.58 3.98 -6.37
C PRO A 188 15.99 3.40 -6.47
N VAL A 189 16.13 2.07 -6.41
CA VAL A 189 17.43 1.40 -6.30
C VAL A 189 17.52 0.21 -7.23
N ALA A 190 18.75 -0.06 -7.71
CA ALA A 190 19.07 -1.35 -8.29
C ALA A 190 18.93 -2.45 -7.22
N GLY A 191 18.46 -3.61 -7.63
CA GLY A 191 18.33 -4.72 -6.71
C GLY A 191 17.39 -5.79 -7.20
N LYS A 192 17.09 -6.71 -6.29
CA LYS A 192 16.15 -7.79 -6.55
C LYS A 192 14.89 -7.59 -5.70
N TYR A 193 13.74 -7.79 -6.33
CA TYR A 193 12.41 -7.59 -5.77
C TYR A 193 11.70 -8.93 -5.78
N LYS A 194 11.43 -9.48 -4.59
CA LYS A 194 10.68 -10.73 -4.43
C LYS A 194 9.26 -10.40 -3.98
N GLU A 195 8.26 -10.87 -4.72
CA GLU A 195 6.86 -10.79 -4.26
C GLU A 195 6.73 -11.66 -3.00
N ILE A 196 6.31 -11.04 -1.90
CA ILE A 196 6.17 -11.69 -0.59
C ILE A 196 4.73 -11.71 -0.08
N PHE A 197 3.85 -10.90 -0.66
CA PHE A 197 2.43 -10.91 -0.39
C PHE A 197 1.66 -10.48 -1.62
N ASN A 198 0.56 -11.15 -1.92
CA ASN A 198 -0.31 -10.81 -3.05
C ASN A 198 -1.76 -11.14 -2.67
N SER A 199 -2.65 -10.16 -2.76
CA SER A 199 -4.05 -10.32 -2.37
C SER A 199 -4.88 -11.12 -3.37
N ASP A 200 -4.34 -11.39 -4.56
CA ASP A 200 -4.96 -12.17 -5.62
C ASP A 200 -4.53 -13.65 -5.62
N GLN A 201 -3.88 -14.12 -4.54
CA GLN A 201 -3.63 -15.56 -4.37
C GLN A 201 -4.94 -16.34 -4.33
N ILE A 202 -4.94 -17.54 -4.93
CA ILE A 202 -6.11 -18.43 -5.00
C ILE A 202 -6.63 -18.79 -3.60
N SER A 203 -5.75 -18.94 -2.62
CA SER A 203 -6.12 -19.21 -1.22
C SER A 203 -6.95 -18.08 -0.57
N PHE A 204 -6.93 -16.89 -1.15
CA PHE A 204 -7.71 -15.73 -0.71
C PHE A 204 -8.95 -15.47 -1.59
N GLY A 205 -9.28 -16.38 -2.51
CA GLY A 205 -10.36 -16.21 -3.48
C GLY A 205 -9.99 -15.25 -4.62
N GLY A 206 -8.70 -15.13 -4.94
CA GLY A 206 -8.19 -14.39 -6.10
C GLY A 206 -8.02 -15.24 -7.36
N THR A 207 -7.65 -14.59 -8.46
CA THR A 207 -7.48 -15.22 -9.78
C THR A 207 -6.15 -15.95 -9.95
N GLY A 208 -5.18 -15.69 -9.07
CA GLY A 208 -3.85 -16.29 -9.12
C GLY A 208 -2.84 -15.50 -9.97
N CYS A 209 -3.08 -14.22 -10.27
CA CYS A 209 -2.12 -13.37 -10.96
C CYS A 209 -0.96 -12.98 -10.03
N ILE A 210 0.05 -13.86 -9.95
CA ILE A 210 1.22 -13.73 -9.07
C ILE A 210 2.55 -13.64 -9.82
N ASN A 211 3.56 -13.09 -9.15
CA ASN A 211 4.93 -12.97 -9.65
C ASN A 211 5.88 -13.90 -8.86
N ALA A 212 5.73 -15.21 -9.08
CA ALA A 212 6.47 -16.24 -8.32
C ALA A 212 8.00 -16.13 -8.41
N ARG A 213 8.52 -15.66 -9.55
CA ARG A 213 9.97 -15.45 -9.72
C ARG A 213 10.36 -14.05 -9.29
N GLN A 214 11.45 -14.01 -8.50
CA GLN A 214 12.11 -12.77 -8.12
C GLN A 214 12.47 -11.95 -9.36
N LYS A 215 12.17 -10.65 -9.30
CA LYS A 215 12.35 -9.70 -10.39
C LYS A 215 13.60 -8.87 -10.13
N SER A 216 14.39 -8.63 -11.17
CA SER A 216 15.58 -7.78 -11.06
C SER A 216 15.27 -6.41 -11.65
N ALA A 217 15.56 -5.36 -10.89
CA ALA A 217 15.47 -4.00 -11.40
C ALA A 217 16.49 -3.81 -12.54
N LYS A 218 16.04 -3.21 -13.65
CA LYS A 218 16.87 -2.92 -14.82
C LYS A 218 17.21 -1.44 -14.84
N LYS A 219 18.40 -1.08 -15.30
CA LYS A 219 18.82 0.32 -15.52
C LYS A 219 18.15 0.92 -16.77
N ILE A 220 16.84 1.07 -16.70
CA ILE A 220 15.98 1.60 -17.75
C ILE A 220 15.12 2.68 -17.09
N PRO A 221 15.29 3.97 -17.46
CA PRO A 221 14.55 5.04 -16.83
C PRO A 221 13.04 4.91 -17.01
N TRP A 222 12.28 5.15 -15.95
CA TRP A 222 10.81 5.13 -15.92
C TRP A 222 10.28 5.91 -14.73
N ASP A 223 9.15 6.61 -14.89
CA ASP A 223 8.52 7.45 -13.84
C ASP A 223 9.51 8.38 -13.10
N GLY A 224 10.46 8.98 -13.84
CA GLY A 224 11.46 9.88 -13.29
C GLY A 224 12.57 9.19 -12.47
N ARG A 225 12.67 7.86 -12.49
CA ARG A 225 13.69 7.06 -11.78
C ARG A 225 14.64 6.38 -12.74
N GLU A 226 15.87 6.10 -12.31
CA GLU A 226 16.91 5.48 -13.15
C GLU A 226 16.70 3.99 -13.41
N TYR A 227 16.03 3.32 -12.47
CA TYR A 227 15.77 1.88 -12.52
C TYR A 227 14.29 1.61 -12.66
N SER A 228 13.95 0.49 -13.30
CA SER A 228 12.58 0.03 -13.42
C SER A 228 12.42 -1.47 -13.20
N LEU A 229 11.22 -1.85 -12.76
CA LEU A 229 10.78 -3.21 -12.57
C LEU A 229 9.65 -3.52 -13.56
N THR A 230 9.61 -4.74 -14.08
CA THR A 230 8.51 -5.22 -14.94
C THR A 230 7.81 -6.39 -14.27
N ILE A 231 6.52 -6.23 -13.98
CA ILE A 231 5.70 -7.20 -13.25
C ILE A 231 4.35 -7.41 -13.94
N SER A 232 3.67 -8.49 -13.58
CA SER A 232 2.23 -8.60 -13.83
C SER A 232 1.49 -8.01 -12.64
N VAL A 233 0.49 -7.16 -12.86
CA VAL A 233 -0.30 -6.54 -11.79
C VAL A 233 -1.67 -7.20 -11.73
N PRO A 234 -2.07 -7.78 -10.58
CA PRO A 234 -3.34 -8.47 -10.45
C PRO A 234 -4.53 -7.51 -10.63
N PRO A 235 -5.69 -8.00 -11.09
CA PRO A 235 -6.92 -7.21 -11.13
C PRO A 235 -7.44 -7.00 -9.71
N LEU A 236 -7.91 -5.80 -9.39
CA LEU A 236 -8.46 -5.43 -8.06
C LEU A 236 -7.61 -5.99 -6.91
N GLY A 237 -6.30 -5.77 -6.98
CA GLY A 237 -5.34 -6.47 -6.16
C GLY A 237 -4.19 -5.60 -5.65
N MET A 238 -3.60 -6.05 -4.55
CA MET A 238 -2.38 -5.51 -3.96
C MET A 238 -1.26 -6.54 -4.07
N SER A 239 -0.08 -6.11 -4.49
CA SER A 239 1.15 -6.89 -4.47
C SER A 239 2.22 -6.17 -3.66
N VAL A 240 2.95 -6.92 -2.82
CA VAL A 240 4.01 -6.41 -1.96
C VAL A 240 5.31 -7.13 -2.29
N TYR A 241 6.37 -6.37 -2.53
CA TYR A 241 7.68 -6.87 -2.89
C TYR A 241 8.73 -6.44 -1.87
N ARG A 242 9.50 -7.41 -1.36
CA ARG A 242 10.71 -7.11 -0.61
C ARG A 242 11.85 -6.75 -1.55
N CYS A 243 12.41 -5.56 -1.37
CA CYS A 243 13.58 -5.11 -2.11
C CYS A 243 14.86 -5.51 -1.35
N VAL A 244 15.78 -6.17 -2.05
CA VAL A 244 17.16 -6.39 -1.62
C VAL A 244 18.06 -5.59 -2.56
N PRO A 245 18.54 -4.41 -2.15
CA PRO A 245 19.40 -3.57 -2.97
C PRO A 245 20.70 -4.28 -3.30
N THR A 246 21.20 -4.11 -4.52
CA THR A 246 22.54 -4.59 -4.92
C THR A 246 23.59 -3.50 -4.81
N ASP A 247 23.17 -2.23 -4.90
CA ASP A 247 24.05 -1.08 -4.79
C ASP A 247 24.01 -0.54 -3.36
N THR A 248 24.81 -1.12 -2.46
CA THR A 248 25.13 -0.49 -1.18
C THR A 248 26.17 0.62 -1.40
N THR A 249 25.80 1.68 -2.10
CA THR A 249 26.50 2.97 -1.97
C THR A 249 25.73 3.77 -0.94
N THR A 250 26.15 3.63 0.32
CA THR A 250 25.91 4.65 1.35
C THR A 250 26.22 6.01 0.73
N ALA A 251 25.21 6.87 0.61
CA ALA A 251 25.40 8.28 0.29
C ALA A 251 26.13 8.94 1.48
N THR A 252 27.45 8.80 1.53
CA THR A 252 28.29 9.67 2.35
C THR A 252 28.18 11.07 1.79
N VAL A 253 27.40 11.91 2.47
CA VAL A 253 27.43 13.36 2.31
C VAL A 253 28.89 13.82 2.42
N PRO A 254 29.47 14.53 1.43
CA PRO A 254 30.79 15.08 1.59
C PRO A 254 30.72 16.17 2.66
N SER A 255 31.27 15.88 3.84
CA SER A 255 31.64 16.89 4.82
C SER A 255 32.55 17.91 4.14
N LYS A 256 32.04 19.12 3.91
CA LYS A 256 32.87 20.28 3.54
C LYS A 256 33.88 20.51 4.65
N ARG A 257 35.10 19.97 4.50
CA ARG A 257 36.26 20.45 5.26
C ARG A 257 36.56 21.88 4.80
N GLY A 258 36.26 22.83 5.67
CA GLY A 258 36.66 24.22 5.53
C GLY A 258 38.18 24.33 5.38
N SER A 259 38.60 24.99 4.31
CA SER A 259 39.96 25.46 4.11
C SER A 259 40.30 26.50 5.17
N ALA A 260 41.02 26.09 6.22
CA ALA A 260 41.67 27.02 7.14
C ALA A 260 42.90 27.63 6.45
N ARG A 261 42.79 28.91 6.11
CA ARG A 261 43.90 29.79 5.70
C ARG A 261 44.85 29.96 6.89
N THR A 262 46.04 29.36 6.87
CA THR A 262 47.14 29.74 7.77
C THR A 262 48.08 30.71 7.06
N GLY A 263 48.15 31.93 7.60
CA GLY A 263 48.97 33.02 7.10
C GLY A 263 50.47 32.74 7.21
N LYS A 264 51.22 33.15 6.18
CA LYS A 264 52.68 33.19 6.18
C LYS A 264 53.16 34.37 7.04
N THR A 265 53.88 34.06 8.11
CA THR A 265 54.66 35.02 8.90
C THR A 265 55.92 35.40 8.12
N VAL A 266 56.08 36.69 7.80
CA VAL A 266 57.29 37.24 7.19
C VAL A 266 58.37 37.40 8.27
N LYS A 267 59.51 36.72 8.07
CA LYS A 267 60.73 36.85 8.87
C LYS A 267 61.42 38.19 8.55
N LYS A 268 61.57 39.06 9.55
CA LYS A 268 62.56 40.14 9.57
C LYS A 268 63.97 39.53 9.63
N ARG A 269 64.89 40.02 8.79
CA ARG A 269 66.34 39.95 9.04
C ARG A 269 66.94 41.34 8.82
N LYS A 270 67.85 41.65 9.75
CA LYS A 270 68.76 42.77 9.94
C LYS A 270 69.08 43.62 8.73
#